data_AF-A0AA91T305-F1
#
_entry.id   AF-A0AA91T305-F1
#
_cell.length_a   1.000
_cell.length_b   1.000
_cell.length_c   1.000
_cell.angle_alpha   90.00
_cell.angle_beta   90.00
_cell.angle_gamma   90.00
#
_symmetry.space_group_name_H-M   'P 1'
#
loop_
_entity.id
_entity.type
_entity.pdbx_description
1 polymer ?
#
loop_
_entity_poly.entity_id
_entity_poly.type
_entity_poly.pdbx_seq_one_letter_code
_entity_poly.pdbx_strand_id
1 'polypeptide(L)'
;MSLQARRALYFKFCVAAKFRLTPAPTSAKEISFLHDSFAKLATLDFFSVAPAHYTAPNSFNREVSVVLNPFLYQSQVDPFSETDPSLTQTVNSLLQRQREISDYLHSICGIPRYSYVENDESYFSGKVSVPFKHTLKSGARHLVGEYSFSSSTISNPFAVVQSAHPQKEILSNIRHNFQKYHKIEPIIIEHGWHGLQRILGAKSHVNAKVDKGAELNMACIANLEEKLPITEQRKPTKDFQGFV
;
A
#
# COMPACT_ATOMS: atom_id res chain seq x y z
N MET A 1 4.60 -11.75 -26.89
CA MET A 1 5.42 -11.64 -25.65
C MET A 1 4.95 -12.68 -24.65
N SER A 2 5.79 -13.11 -23.69
CA SER A 2 5.35 -14.07 -22.66
C SER A 2 4.37 -13.42 -21.66
N LEU A 3 3.43 -14.20 -21.12
CA LEU A 3 2.53 -13.77 -20.04
C LEU A 3 3.33 -13.26 -18.82
N GLN A 4 4.49 -13.87 -18.56
CA GLN A 4 5.38 -13.49 -17.46
C GLN A 4 5.98 -12.09 -17.65
N ALA A 5 6.39 -11.73 -18.87
CA ALA A 5 6.92 -10.40 -19.17
C ALA A 5 5.84 -9.30 -19.02
N ARG A 6 4.60 -9.58 -19.44
CA ARG A 6 3.46 -8.66 -19.26
C ARG A 6 3.11 -8.46 -17.79
N ARG A 7 3.06 -9.54 -17.01
CA ARG A 7 2.87 -9.48 -15.56
C ARG A 7 3.98 -8.69 -14.87
N ALA A 8 5.23 -8.90 -15.27
CA ALA A 8 6.36 -8.15 -14.74
C ALA A 8 6.29 -6.66 -15.09
N LEU A 9 5.75 -6.30 -16.27
CA LEU A 9 5.51 -4.90 -16.63
C LEU A 9 4.37 -4.29 -15.80
N TYR A 10 3.23 -4.99 -15.67
CA TYR A 10 2.08 -4.52 -14.90
C TYR A 10 2.47 -4.15 -13.47
N PHE A 11 3.15 -5.07 -12.78
CA PHE A 11 3.60 -4.87 -11.41
C PHE A 11 4.94 -4.15 -11.33
N LYS A 12 5.45 -3.53 -12.41
CA LYS A 12 6.73 -2.81 -12.35
C LYS A 12 6.65 -1.57 -11.46
N PHE A 13 5.52 -0.87 -11.53
CA PHE A 13 5.32 0.42 -10.89
C PHE A 13 4.50 0.33 -9.60
N CYS A 14 4.03 -0.86 -9.23
CA CYS A 14 3.26 -1.01 -7.99
C CYS A 14 4.10 -0.66 -6.75
N VAL A 15 3.41 -0.33 -5.67
CA VAL A 15 3.98 -0.17 -4.33
C VAL A 15 3.36 -1.25 -3.44
N ALA A 16 4.20 -2.17 -3.00
CA ALA A 16 3.84 -3.25 -2.10
C ALA A 16 4.17 -2.81 -0.67
N ALA A 17 3.19 -2.81 0.22
CA ALA A 17 3.39 -2.44 1.62
C ALA A 17 2.78 -3.44 2.60
N LYS A 18 3.46 -3.60 3.74
CA LYS A 18 2.99 -4.40 4.87
C LYS A 18 3.07 -3.55 6.13
N PHE A 19 1.95 -3.46 6.83
CA PHE A 19 1.79 -2.65 8.03
C PHE A 19 1.45 -3.50 9.24
N ARG A 20 1.85 -3.02 10.41
CA ARG A 20 1.39 -3.50 11.71
C ARG A 20 0.42 -2.50 12.31
N LEU A 21 -0.78 -2.96 12.64
CA LEU A 21 -1.81 -2.18 13.31
C LEU A 21 -1.79 -2.47 14.82
N THR A 22 -1.92 -1.42 15.63
CA THR A 22 -2.08 -1.57 17.08
C THR A 22 -3.18 -0.62 17.56
N PRO A 23 -4.31 -1.13 18.12
CA PRO A 23 -4.62 -2.56 18.34
C PRO A 23 -4.89 -3.31 17.02
N ALA A 24 -5.03 -4.63 17.07
CA ALA A 24 -5.43 -5.42 15.91
C ALA A 24 -6.89 -5.13 15.52
N PRO A 25 -7.27 -5.27 14.24
CA PRO A 25 -8.67 -5.21 13.83
C PRO A 25 -9.50 -6.32 14.50
N THR A 26 -10.75 -6.03 14.82
CA THR A 26 -11.62 -6.94 15.59
C THR A 26 -12.84 -7.43 14.82
N SER A 27 -13.19 -6.83 13.69
CA SER A 27 -14.40 -7.20 12.93
C SER A 27 -14.19 -7.16 11.42
N ALA A 28 -14.99 -7.92 10.67
CA ALA A 28 -14.97 -7.90 9.20
C ALA A 28 -15.34 -6.51 8.63
N LYS A 29 -16.24 -5.77 9.30
CA LYS A 29 -16.57 -4.38 8.91
C LYS A 29 -15.36 -3.45 9.03
N GLU A 30 -14.54 -3.64 10.06
CA GLU A 30 -13.28 -2.90 10.22
C GLU A 30 -12.27 -3.25 9.13
N ILE A 31 -12.21 -4.52 8.72
CA ILE A 31 -11.39 -4.94 7.58
C ILE A 31 -11.89 -4.30 6.27
N SER A 32 -13.21 -4.27 6.04
CA SER A 32 -13.81 -3.58 4.88
C SER A 32 -13.47 -2.09 4.89
N PHE A 33 -13.59 -1.43 6.04
CA PHE A 33 -13.22 -0.02 6.18
C PHE A 33 -11.74 0.23 5.89
N LEU A 34 -10.83 -0.66 6.32
CA LEU A 34 -9.41 -0.59 5.98
C LEU A 34 -9.20 -0.75 4.46
N HIS A 35 -9.82 -1.75 3.86
CA HIS A 35 -9.77 -1.99 2.42
C HIS A 35 -10.18 -0.74 1.63
N ASP A 36 -11.35 -0.20 1.93
CA ASP A 36 -11.91 0.97 1.24
C ASP A 36 -11.06 2.23 1.48
N SER A 37 -10.40 2.31 2.64
CA SER A 37 -9.46 3.38 2.95
C SER A 37 -8.20 3.32 2.12
N PHE A 38 -7.60 2.13 1.94
CA PHE A 38 -6.44 1.96 1.06
C PHE A 38 -6.80 2.13 -0.42
N ALA A 39 -7.99 1.70 -0.84
CA ALA A 39 -8.49 1.86 -2.20
C ALA A 39 -8.66 3.34 -2.63
N LYS A 40 -8.77 4.27 -1.67
CA LYS A 40 -8.80 5.72 -1.95
C LYS A 40 -7.43 6.31 -2.34
N LEU A 41 -6.33 5.62 -2.04
CA LEU A 41 -4.99 6.14 -2.31
C LEU A 41 -4.57 5.96 -3.77
N ALA A 42 -4.85 4.77 -4.30
CA ALA A 42 -4.56 4.33 -5.65
C ALA A 42 -5.32 3.02 -5.91
N THR A 43 -5.20 2.49 -7.12
CA THR A 43 -5.80 1.19 -7.47
C THR A 43 -5.23 0.08 -6.58
N LEU A 44 -6.11 -0.57 -5.83
CA LEU A 44 -5.75 -1.62 -4.87
C LEU A 44 -5.82 -2.99 -5.55
N ASP A 45 -4.68 -3.50 -6.01
CA ASP A 45 -4.58 -4.80 -6.69
C ASP A 45 -4.65 -5.98 -5.72
N PHE A 46 -4.18 -5.77 -4.49
CA PHE A 46 -4.16 -6.81 -3.46
C PHE A 46 -4.34 -6.19 -2.08
N PHE A 47 -5.18 -6.82 -1.28
CA PHE A 47 -5.37 -6.48 0.13
C PHE A 47 -5.55 -7.79 0.90
N SER A 48 -4.77 -7.99 1.97
CA SER A 48 -4.95 -9.14 2.83
C SER A 48 -4.68 -8.82 4.30
N VAL A 49 -5.50 -9.45 5.14
CA VAL A 49 -5.30 -9.51 6.58
C VAL A 49 -5.47 -10.96 6.97
N ALA A 50 -4.41 -11.55 7.53
CA ALA A 50 -4.48 -12.94 7.96
C ALA A 50 -5.45 -13.09 9.14
N PRO A 51 -6.21 -14.18 9.23
CA PRO A 51 -6.91 -14.51 10.46
C PRO A 51 -5.89 -14.66 11.59
N ALA A 52 -6.28 -14.35 12.82
CA ALA A 52 -5.40 -14.63 13.94
C ALA A 52 -5.26 -16.14 14.14
N HIS A 53 -4.19 -16.56 14.83
CA HIS A 53 -4.10 -17.94 15.30
C HIS A 53 -5.28 -18.29 16.21
N TYR A 54 -5.77 -19.53 16.17
CA TYR A 54 -6.91 -20.00 16.95
C TYR A 54 -6.80 -19.76 18.47
N THR A 55 -5.58 -19.60 18.99
CA THR A 55 -5.30 -19.32 20.41
C THR A 55 -5.26 -17.83 20.75
N ALA A 56 -5.36 -16.94 19.75
CA ALA A 56 -5.31 -15.51 19.96
C ALA A 56 -6.71 -14.97 20.34
N PRO A 57 -6.79 -13.93 21.18
CA PRO A 57 -8.06 -13.35 21.61
C PRO A 57 -8.78 -12.52 20.53
N ASN A 58 -8.10 -12.22 19.41
CA ASN A 58 -8.66 -11.40 18.32
C ASN A 58 -8.95 -12.29 17.11
N SER A 59 -9.97 -11.94 16.32
CA SER A 59 -10.31 -12.69 15.09
C SER A 59 -9.31 -12.48 13.95
N PHE A 60 -8.65 -11.32 13.91
CA PHE A 60 -7.71 -10.95 12.86
C PHE A 60 -6.30 -10.71 13.42
N ASN A 61 -5.30 -11.01 12.59
CA ASN A 61 -3.94 -10.64 12.86
C ASN A 61 -3.77 -9.12 12.75
N ARG A 62 -2.71 -8.61 13.38
CA ARG A 62 -2.34 -7.20 13.36
C ARG A 62 -1.65 -6.75 12.07
N GLU A 63 -1.39 -7.67 11.14
CA GLU A 63 -0.62 -7.38 9.93
C GLU A 63 -1.53 -7.25 8.72
N VAL A 64 -1.43 -6.10 8.03
CA VAL A 64 -2.18 -5.78 6.83
C VAL A 64 -1.20 -5.67 5.67
N SER A 65 -1.45 -6.39 4.58
CA SER A 65 -0.64 -6.35 3.37
C SER A 65 -1.44 -5.73 2.23
N VAL A 66 -0.83 -4.80 1.51
CA VAL A 66 -1.47 -4.10 0.40
C VAL A 66 -0.54 -4.00 -0.80
N VAL A 67 -1.10 -4.02 -2.01
CA VAL A 67 -0.39 -3.70 -3.25
C VAL A 67 -1.19 -2.63 -3.96
N LEU A 68 -0.59 -1.45 -4.07
CA LEU A 68 -1.16 -0.29 -4.72
C LEU A 68 -0.52 -0.11 -6.10
N ASN A 69 -1.33 0.18 -7.10
CA ASN A 69 -0.90 0.35 -8.46
C ASN A 69 -1.08 1.82 -8.89
N PRO A 70 -0.04 2.50 -9.39
CA PRO A 70 -0.14 3.90 -9.83
C PRO A 70 -0.94 4.10 -11.11
N PHE A 71 -1.30 3.02 -11.81
CA PHE A 71 -2.16 3.07 -12.99
C PHE A 71 -3.53 3.66 -12.64
N LEU A 72 -4.02 4.63 -13.43
CA LEU A 72 -5.33 5.29 -13.23
C LEU A 72 -6.52 4.44 -13.73
N TYR A 73 -6.45 3.12 -13.57
CA TYR A 73 -7.44 2.16 -14.07
C TYR A 73 -7.90 1.27 -12.93
N GLN A 74 -8.99 0.53 -13.14
CA GLN A 74 -9.38 -0.54 -12.24
C GLN A 74 -8.35 -1.69 -12.25
N SER A 75 -8.29 -2.42 -11.12
CA SER A 75 -7.38 -3.54 -10.90
C SER A 75 -7.56 -4.59 -12.00
N GLN A 76 -6.48 -4.97 -12.67
CA GLN A 76 -6.50 -6.06 -13.66
C GLN A 76 -6.54 -7.45 -13.02
N VAL A 77 -6.52 -7.52 -11.69
CA VAL A 77 -6.76 -8.78 -10.96
C VAL A 77 -8.27 -9.05 -10.85
N ASP A 78 -9.11 -8.04 -11.09
CA ASP A 78 -10.55 -8.20 -11.19
C ASP A 78 -10.96 -8.54 -12.65
N PRO A 79 -11.49 -9.75 -12.92
CA PRO A 79 -11.85 -10.17 -14.27
C PRO A 79 -13.08 -9.44 -14.84
N PHE A 80 -13.80 -8.65 -14.04
CA PHE A 80 -15.00 -7.91 -14.47
C PHE A 80 -14.74 -6.42 -14.75
N SER A 81 -13.51 -5.96 -14.54
CA SER A 81 -13.13 -4.57 -14.75
C SER A 81 -12.84 -4.30 -16.24
N GLU A 82 -13.58 -3.37 -16.85
CA GLU A 82 -13.29 -2.93 -18.22
C GLU A 82 -12.01 -2.08 -18.26
N THR A 83 -11.21 -2.28 -19.31
CA THR A 83 -10.04 -1.42 -19.57
C THR A 83 -10.44 -0.28 -20.48
N ASP A 84 -10.13 0.95 -20.07
CA ASP A 84 -10.31 2.12 -20.93
C ASP A 84 -9.06 2.31 -21.81
N PRO A 85 -9.13 2.03 -23.12
CA PRO A 85 -7.98 2.15 -24.01
C PRO A 85 -7.57 3.61 -24.27
N SER A 86 -8.36 4.61 -23.87
CA SER A 86 -8.06 6.03 -24.09
C SER A 86 -7.10 6.59 -23.04
N LEU A 87 -7.06 5.99 -21.86
CA LEU A 87 -6.09 6.33 -20.83
C LEU A 87 -4.73 5.84 -21.31
N THR A 88 -3.74 6.71 -21.33
CA THR A 88 -2.34 6.40 -21.64
C THR A 88 -1.47 7.17 -20.67
N GLN A 89 -0.49 6.51 -20.06
CA GLN A 89 0.39 7.13 -19.07
C GLN A 89 1.86 6.94 -19.46
N THR A 90 2.64 8.00 -19.32
CA THR A 90 4.08 7.93 -19.53
C THR A 90 4.76 7.18 -18.38
N VAL A 91 5.83 6.44 -18.66
CA VAL A 91 6.62 5.77 -17.61
C VAL A 91 7.12 6.74 -16.54
N ASN A 92 7.50 7.97 -16.93
CA ASN A 92 7.88 9.02 -15.97
C ASN A 92 6.74 9.39 -15.01
N SER A 93 5.51 9.55 -15.51
CA SER A 93 4.35 9.83 -14.65
C SER A 93 4.06 8.69 -13.67
N LEU A 94 4.20 7.43 -14.12
CA LEU A 94 4.02 6.25 -13.26
C LEU A 94 5.10 6.15 -12.18
N LEU A 95 6.36 6.46 -12.51
CA LEU A 95 7.46 6.51 -11.54
C LEU A 95 7.28 7.64 -10.52
N GLN A 96 6.80 8.80 -10.95
CA GLN A 96 6.48 9.89 -10.03
C GLN A 96 5.35 9.48 -9.09
N ARG A 97 4.26 8.93 -9.63
CA ARG A 97 3.12 8.48 -8.83
C ARG A 97 3.49 7.36 -7.86
N GLN A 98 4.36 6.43 -8.28
CA GLN A 98 4.91 5.39 -7.39
C GLN A 98 5.62 6.00 -6.19
N ARG A 99 6.43 7.06 -6.39
CA ARG A 99 7.09 7.77 -5.29
C ARG A 99 6.09 8.46 -4.38
N GLU A 100 5.13 9.18 -4.94
CA GLU A 100 4.07 9.85 -4.17
C GLU A 100 3.30 8.87 -3.27
N ILE A 101 2.91 7.71 -3.81
CA ILE A 101 2.26 6.65 -3.04
C ILE A 101 3.19 6.15 -1.94
N SER A 102 4.45 5.86 -2.27
CA SER A 102 5.43 5.38 -1.29
C SER A 102 5.65 6.35 -0.15
N ASP A 103 5.85 7.63 -0.46
CA ASP A 103 6.09 8.69 0.52
C ASP A 103 4.86 8.91 1.40
N TYR A 104 3.66 8.88 0.80
CA TYR A 104 2.42 8.93 1.55
C TYR A 104 2.27 7.74 2.50
N LEU A 105 2.49 6.50 2.01
CA LEU A 105 2.43 5.29 2.83
C LEU A 105 3.44 5.30 3.98
N HIS A 106 4.64 5.85 3.74
CA HIS A 106 5.59 6.10 4.82
C HIS A 106 4.93 7.02 5.84
N SER A 107 4.41 8.18 5.43
CA SER A 107 3.84 9.22 6.31
C SER A 107 2.63 8.79 7.16
N ILE A 108 1.95 7.69 6.85
CA ILE A 108 0.79 7.21 7.62
C ILE A 108 1.21 6.87 9.06
N CYS A 109 0.47 7.40 10.04
CA CYS A 109 0.66 7.10 11.46
C CYS A 109 -0.51 6.33 12.08
N GLY A 110 -1.70 6.44 11.50
CA GLY A 110 -2.87 5.77 12.03
C GLY A 110 -4.13 5.97 11.20
N ILE A 111 -5.18 5.27 11.60
CA ILE A 111 -6.53 5.35 11.02
C ILE A 111 -7.56 5.19 12.15
N PRO A 112 -8.70 5.92 12.13
CA PRO A 112 -9.74 5.72 13.12
C PRO A 112 -10.20 4.27 13.14
N ARG A 113 -10.50 3.74 14.33
CA ARG A 113 -11.11 2.42 14.45
C ARG A 113 -12.53 2.48 13.93
N TYR A 114 -12.95 1.45 13.20
CA TYR A 114 -14.30 1.43 12.66
C TYR A 114 -15.34 1.49 13.79
N SER A 115 -15.11 0.76 14.89
CA SER A 115 -15.98 0.79 16.08
C SER A 115 -16.14 2.18 16.72
N TYR A 116 -15.21 3.11 16.46
CA TYR A 116 -15.30 4.48 16.98
C TYR A 116 -16.15 5.38 16.06
N VAL A 117 -16.16 5.12 14.76
CA VAL A 117 -16.85 5.95 13.76
C VAL A 117 -18.14 5.33 13.22
N GLU A 118 -18.43 4.05 13.48
CA GLU A 118 -19.50 3.31 12.82
C GLU A 118 -20.90 3.91 12.98
N ASN A 119 -21.16 4.61 14.09
CA ASN A 119 -22.44 5.28 14.39
C ASN A 119 -22.36 6.81 14.23
N ASP A 120 -21.27 7.35 13.68
CA ASP A 120 -21.09 8.77 13.46
C ASP A 120 -21.43 9.14 12.00
N GLU A 121 -22.71 9.42 11.75
CA GLU A 121 -23.19 9.88 10.44
C GLU A 121 -22.50 11.18 9.99
N SER A 122 -22.04 12.00 10.94
CA SER A 122 -21.35 13.25 10.61
C SER A 122 -19.94 12.99 10.08
N TYR A 123 -19.28 11.93 10.54
CA TYR A 123 -18.02 11.46 9.95
C TYR A 123 -18.24 10.94 8.53
N PHE A 124 -19.22 10.06 8.31
CA PHE A 124 -19.48 9.48 6.98
C PHE A 124 -20.01 10.49 5.96
N SER A 125 -20.72 11.54 6.41
CA SER A 125 -21.09 12.68 5.57
C SER A 125 -19.97 13.70 5.36
N GLY A 126 -18.78 13.48 5.94
CA GLY A 126 -17.61 14.34 5.78
C GLY A 126 -17.67 15.67 6.54
N LYS A 127 -18.64 15.85 7.44
CA LYS A 127 -18.81 17.05 8.26
C LYS A 127 -17.83 17.11 9.43
N VAL A 128 -17.37 15.96 9.90
CA VAL A 128 -16.47 15.83 11.06
C VAL A 128 -15.16 15.18 10.65
N SER A 129 -14.07 15.69 11.21
CA SER A 129 -12.75 15.06 11.19
C SER A 129 -12.42 14.50 12.57
N VAL A 130 -11.71 13.37 12.58
CA VAL A 130 -11.21 12.76 13.81
C VAL A 130 -9.74 13.17 13.96
N PRO A 131 -9.35 13.85 15.05
CA PRO A 131 -7.95 14.20 15.28
C PRO A 131 -7.18 13.02 15.87
N PHE A 132 -5.95 12.81 15.38
CA PHE A 132 -5.02 11.84 15.96
C PHE A 132 -4.44 12.39 17.28
N LYS A 133 -5.14 12.13 18.39
CA LYS A 133 -4.70 12.56 19.72
C LYS A 133 -3.66 11.61 20.30
N HIS A 134 -2.58 12.19 20.81
CA HIS A 134 -1.45 11.44 21.33
C HIS A 134 -0.72 12.15 22.46
N THR A 135 0.13 11.39 23.16
CA THR A 135 1.09 11.88 24.15
C THR A 135 2.47 11.30 23.87
N LEU A 136 3.51 12.02 24.25
CA LEU A 136 4.89 11.56 24.13
C LEU A 136 5.29 10.72 25.35
N LYS A 137 6.15 9.72 25.11
CA LYS A 137 6.83 9.00 26.19
C LYS A 137 7.78 9.94 26.95
N SER A 138 8.08 9.59 28.20
CA SER A 138 8.89 10.44 29.10
C SER A 138 10.25 10.85 28.53
N GLY A 139 10.92 9.96 27.79
CA GLY A 139 12.23 10.21 27.18
C GLY A 139 12.22 10.93 25.83
N ALA A 140 11.05 11.37 25.34
CA ALA A 140 10.89 11.92 23.99
C ALA A 140 10.48 13.41 23.98
N ARG A 141 10.80 14.13 25.06
CA ARG A 141 10.45 15.57 25.19
C ARG A 141 11.13 16.45 24.14
N HIS A 142 12.26 16.01 23.58
CA HIS A 142 12.97 16.72 22.51
C HIS A 142 12.18 16.80 21.20
N LEU A 143 11.15 15.97 21.02
CA LEU A 143 10.29 15.98 19.82
C LEU A 143 9.09 16.93 19.95
N VAL A 144 8.91 17.61 21.08
CA VAL A 144 7.77 18.52 21.28
C VAL A 144 7.86 19.69 20.31
N GLY A 145 6.83 19.88 19.49
CA GLY A 145 6.77 20.98 18.51
C GLY A 145 7.45 20.67 17.17
N GLU A 146 8.17 19.56 17.08
CA GLU A 146 8.96 19.19 15.88
C GLU A 146 8.15 18.41 14.82
N TYR A 147 6.88 18.11 15.11
CA TYR A 147 6.01 17.38 14.20
C TYR A 147 4.54 17.76 14.38
N SER A 148 3.75 17.49 13.33
CA SER A 148 2.29 17.62 13.35
C SER A 148 1.62 16.37 12.77
N PHE A 149 0.35 16.17 13.12
CA PHE A 149 -0.49 15.12 12.54
C PHE A 149 -1.69 15.72 11.84
N SER A 150 -2.04 15.16 10.68
CA SER A 150 -3.32 15.45 10.05
C SER A 150 -4.48 14.85 10.84
N SER A 151 -5.66 15.42 10.65
CA SER A 151 -6.92 14.80 11.09
C SER A 151 -7.44 13.85 10.01
N SER A 152 -8.10 12.78 10.41
CA SER A 152 -8.72 11.79 9.54
C SER A 152 -10.13 12.23 9.15
N THR A 153 -10.45 12.17 7.86
CA THR A 153 -11.81 12.38 7.32
C THR A 153 -12.27 11.13 6.56
N ILE A 154 -13.52 11.08 6.11
CA ILE A 154 -13.96 9.98 5.25
C ILE A 154 -13.22 9.97 3.90
N SER A 155 -12.83 11.13 3.37
CA SER A 155 -12.06 11.23 2.12
C SER A 155 -10.58 10.90 2.31
N ASN A 156 -10.00 11.33 3.44
CA ASN A 156 -8.61 11.08 3.82
C ASN A 156 -8.58 10.35 5.19
N PRO A 157 -8.83 9.04 5.21
CA PRO A 157 -9.02 8.29 6.46
C PRO A 157 -7.75 8.13 7.27
N PHE A 158 -6.58 8.21 6.64
CA PHE A 158 -5.30 8.10 7.33
C PHE A 158 -4.89 9.43 7.97
N ALA A 159 -4.49 9.35 9.24
CA ALA A 159 -3.68 10.38 9.85
C ALA A 159 -2.24 10.22 9.36
N VAL A 160 -1.64 11.34 8.92
CA VAL A 160 -0.26 11.39 8.43
C VAL A 160 0.59 12.27 9.33
N VAL A 161 1.86 11.91 9.50
CA VAL A 161 2.84 12.74 10.20
C VAL A 161 3.53 13.68 9.23
N GLN A 162 3.75 14.92 9.65
CA GLN A 162 4.61 15.88 8.99
C GLN A 162 5.71 16.28 9.96
N SER A 163 6.97 16.11 9.55
CA SER A 163 8.12 16.25 10.44
C SER A 163 9.42 16.38 9.64
N ALA A 164 10.39 17.09 10.20
CA ALA A 164 11.80 17.05 9.74
C ALA A 164 12.55 15.81 10.26
N HIS A 165 12.16 15.25 11.41
CA HIS A 165 12.72 14.02 11.98
C HIS A 165 12.22 12.76 11.26
N PRO A 166 13.02 11.67 11.28
CA PRO A 166 12.58 10.37 10.80
C PRO A 166 11.31 9.91 11.52
N GLN A 167 10.26 9.64 10.75
CA GLN A 167 8.97 9.24 11.29
C GLN A 167 9.02 8.02 12.22
N LYS A 168 9.92 7.06 11.96
CA LYS A 168 10.10 5.90 12.84
C LYS A 168 10.44 6.31 14.27
N GLU A 169 11.25 7.37 14.43
CA GLU A 169 11.60 7.93 15.74
C GLU A 169 10.34 8.47 16.44
N ILE A 170 9.54 9.27 15.74
CA ILE A 170 8.31 9.88 16.25
C ILE A 170 7.30 8.80 16.64
N LEU A 171 6.97 7.89 15.72
CA LEU A 171 5.98 6.85 15.97
C LEU A 171 6.39 5.95 17.13
N SER A 172 7.67 5.60 17.26
CA SER A 172 8.15 4.75 18.37
C SER A 172 7.97 5.41 19.75
N ASN A 173 7.92 6.74 19.80
CA ASN A 173 7.88 7.55 21.02
C ASN A 173 6.49 8.06 21.39
N ILE A 174 5.47 7.71 20.60
CA ILE A 174 4.11 8.16 20.82
C ILE A 174 3.24 7.08 21.48
N ARG A 175 2.40 7.53 22.42
CA ARG A 175 1.23 6.80 22.94
C ARG A 175 -0.03 7.46 22.37
N HIS A 176 -0.94 6.68 21.81
CA HIS A 176 -2.17 7.18 21.21
C HIS A 176 -3.39 6.59 21.93
N ASN A 177 -4.58 7.11 21.62
CA ASN A 177 -5.81 6.52 22.12
C ASN A 177 -6.21 5.29 21.29
N PHE A 178 -5.88 4.10 21.80
CA PHE A 178 -6.18 2.80 21.17
C PHE A 178 -7.67 2.47 21.05
N GLN A 179 -8.55 3.18 21.77
CA GLN A 179 -10.00 3.03 21.60
C GLN A 179 -10.48 3.75 20.33
N LYS A 180 -9.80 4.84 19.94
CA LYS A 180 -10.21 5.69 18.81
C LYS A 180 -9.45 5.38 17.52
N TYR A 181 -8.21 4.93 17.63
CA TYR A 181 -7.32 4.75 16.48
C TYR A 181 -6.63 3.40 16.48
N HIS A 182 -6.37 2.88 15.29
CA HIS A 182 -5.25 2.00 15.03
C HIS A 182 -4.03 2.86 14.75
N LYS A 183 -2.96 2.68 15.51
CA LYS A 183 -1.63 3.09 15.07
C LYS A 183 -1.14 2.15 13.99
N ILE A 184 -0.62 2.72 12.91
CA ILE A 184 -0.08 2.01 11.76
C ILE A 184 1.43 2.17 11.79
N GLU A 185 2.16 1.05 11.78
CA GLU A 185 3.61 1.01 11.71
C GLU A 185 4.04 0.27 10.44
N PRO A 186 4.81 0.90 9.53
CA PRO A 186 5.30 0.20 8.34
C PRO A 186 6.31 -0.88 8.72
N ILE A 187 6.09 -2.10 8.24
CA ILE A 187 7.05 -3.21 8.32
C ILE A 187 7.91 -3.24 7.05
N ILE A 188 7.27 -3.17 5.88
CA ILE A 188 7.90 -3.15 4.56
C ILE A 188 7.12 -2.17 3.68
N ILE A 189 7.81 -1.32 2.93
CA ILE A 189 7.26 -0.55 1.81
C ILE A 189 8.30 -0.65 0.70
N GLU A 190 7.94 -1.29 -0.41
CA GLU A 190 8.85 -1.57 -1.51
C GLU A 190 8.18 -1.44 -2.87
N HIS A 191 9.00 -1.25 -3.89
CA HIS A 191 8.55 -0.97 -5.25
C HIS A 191 8.62 -2.21 -6.14
N GLY A 192 7.67 -2.26 -7.05
CA GLY A 192 7.61 -3.20 -8.15
C GLY A 192 7.53 -4.67 -7.73
N TRP A 193 8.01 -5.52 -8.64
CA TRP A 193 7.95 -6.97 -8.51
C TRP A 193 8.67 -7.51 -7.26
N HIS A 194 9.78 -6.90 -6.87
CA HIS A 194 10.52 -7.31 -5.67
C HIS A 194 9.69 -7.15 -4.39
N GLY A 195 9.01 -6.00 -4.24
CA GLY A 195 8.12 -5.78 -3.10
C GLY A 195 6.97 -6.78 -3.06
N LEU A 196 6.37 -7.07 -4.23
CA LEU A 196 5.30 -8.06 -4.34
C LEU A 196 5.77 -9.45 -3.88
N GLN A 197 6.98 -9.87 -4.27
CA GLN A 197 7.56 -11.14 -3.85
C GLN A 197 7.74 -11.24 -2.34
N ARG A 198 8.16 -10.16 -1.68
CA ARG A 198 8.32 -10.14 -0.22
C ARG A 198 6.98 -10.27 0.51
N ILE A 199 5.91 -9.71 -0.05
CA ILE A 199 4.56 -9.84 0.52
C ILE A 199 3.99 -11.24 0.28
N LEU A 200 4.10 -11.76 -0.94
CA LEU A 200 3.49 -13.05 -1.33
C LEU A 200 4.35 -14.27 -0.98
N GLY A 201 5.61 -14.09 -0.61
CA GLY A 201 6.56 -15.19 -0.38
C GLY A 201 6.98 -15.93 -1.66
N ALA A 202 6.74 -15.35 -2.84
CA ALA A 202 6.98 -15.99 -4.13
C ALA A 202 8.40 -15.72 -4.67
N LYS A 203 9.02 -16.73 -5.32
CA LYS A 203 10.29 -16.57 -6.05
C LYS A 203 10.01 -16.49 -7.56
N SER A 204 10.35 -15.38 -8.19
CA SER A 204 10.31 -15.21 -9.66
C SER A 204 11.49 -14.37 -10.15
N HIS A 205 11.93 -14.62 -11.39
CA HIS A 205 13.17 -14.07 -11.93
C HIS A 205 12.97 -13.19 -13.17
N VAL A 206 11.73 -12.83 -13.50
CA VAL A 206 11.40 -12.04 -14.69
C VAL A 206 11.28 -10.56 -14.33
N ASN A 207 12.02 -9.71 -15.04
CA ASN A 207 11.94 -8.25 -14.94
C ASN A 207 11.70 -7.64 -16.32
N ALA A 208 10.86 -6.61 -16.38
CA ALA A 208 10.58 -5.85 -17.60
C ALA A 208 11.39 -4.53 -17.63
N LYS A 209 12.13 -4.26 -18.71
CA LYS A 209 12.78 -2.96 -18.97
C LYS A 209 12.00 -2.19 -20.02
N VAL A 210 11.68 -0.94 -19.70
CA VAL A 210 10.91 -0.02 -20.56
C VAL A 210 11.56 1.34 -20.46
N ASP A 211 11.61 2.05 -21.58
CA ASP A 211 12.16 3.40 -21.64
C ASP A 211 11.32 4.40 -20.85
N LYS A 212 11.97 5.36 -20.22
CA LYS A 212 11.32 6.35 -19.34
C LYS A 212 10.33 7.27 -20.07
N GLY A 213 10.54 7.50 -21.36
CA GLY A 213 9.66 8.29 -22.22
C GLY A 213 8.58 7.46 -22.92
N ALA A 214 8.56 6.14 -22.76
CA ALA A 214 7.55 5.30 -23.38
C ALA A 214 6.17 5.58 -22.78
N GLU A 215 5.17 5.56 -23.64
CA GLU A 215 3.78 5.55 -23.26
C GLU A 215 3.32 4.12 -23.02
N LEU A 216 2.61 3.92 -21.91
CA LEU A 216 2.02 2.65 -21.53
C LEU A 216 0.51 2.79 -21.46
N ASN A 217 -0.15 1.83 -22.07
CA ASN A 217 -1.59 1.66 -22.02
C ASN A 217 -1.88 0.27 -21.47
N MET A 218 -2.79 0.21 -20.49
CA MET A 218 -3.17 -1.03 -19.82
C MET A 218 -3.83 -2.05 -20.75
N ALA A 219 -4.62 -1.59 -21.72
CA ALA A 219 -5.21 -2.46 -22.74
C ALA A 219 -4.10 -3.19 -23.54
N CYS A 220 -3.01 -2.49 -23.85
CA CYS A 220 -1.87 -3.05 -24.57
C CYS A 220 -1.07 -4.04 -23.72
N ILE A 221 -1.01 -3.83 -22.40
CA ILE A 221 -0.39 -4.78 -21.45
C ILE A 221 -1.20 -6.07 -21.37
N ALA A 222 -2.53 -5.99 -21.39
CA ALA A 222 -3.44 -7.13 -21.35
C ALA A 222 -3.52 -7.90 -22.68
N ASN A 223 -3.41 -7.21 -23.82
CA ASN A 223 -3.51 -7.84 -25.14
C ASN A 223 -2.27 -8.67 -25.48
N LEU A 224 -2.37 -10.01 -25.42
CA LEU A 224 -1.25 -10.92 -25.70
C LEU A 224 -0.62 -10.75 -27.09
N GLU A 225 -1.42 -10.35 -28.08
CA GLU A 225 -1.02 -10.23 -29.49
C GLU A 225 -0.23 -8.95 -29.78
N GLU A 226 -0.35 -7.94 -28.93
CA GLU A 226 0.27 -6.62 -29.15
C GLU A 226 1.77 -6.60 -28.84
N LYS A 227 2.57 -5.96 -29.71
CA LYS A 227 4.02 -5.78 -29.47
C LYS A 227 4.25 -4.54 -28.60
N LEU A 228 4.81 -4.74 -27.41
CA LEU A 228 5.16 -3.64 -26.49
C LEU A 228 6.63 -3.22 -26.62
N PRO A 229 6.97 -1.96 -26.33
CA PRO A 229 8.35 -1.43 -26.39
C PRO A 229 9.16 -1.86 -25.14
N ILE A 230 9.38 -3.18 -24.98
CA ILE A 230 10.04 -3.76 -23.80
C ILE A 230 11.19 -4.66 -24.22
N THR A 231 12.30 -4.62 -23.48
CA THR A 231 13.32 -5.68 -23.51
C THR A 231 13.09 -6.62 -22.31
N GLU A 232 12.72 -7.88 -22.56
CA GLU A 232 12.64 -8.92 -21.51
C GLU A 232 14.07 -9.26 -21.06
N GLN A 233 14.34 -9.17 -19.75
CA GLN A 233 15.58 -9.70 -19.18
C GLN A 233 15.23 -10.80 -18.17
N ARG A 234 15.58 -12.04 -18.52
CA ARG A 234 15.62 -13.15 -17.58
C ARG A 234 16.98 -13.11 -16.88
N LYS A 235 17.03 -13.17 -15.56
CA LYS A 235 18.29 -13.54 -14.91
C LYS A 235 18.65 -14.96 -15.37
N PRO A 236 19.91 -15.25 -15.76
CA PRO A 236 20.30 -16.61 -16.04
C PRO A 236 19.99 -17.43 -14.79
N THR A 237 19.21 -18.50 -14.95
CA THR A 237 19.18 -19.56 -13.94
C THR A 237 20.62 -19.99 -13.74
N LYS A 238 21.10 -20.03 -12.50
CA LYS A 238 22.31 -20.79 -12.22
C LYS A 238 21.94 -22.23 -12.52
N ASP A 239 22.16 -22.65 -13.76
CA ASP A 239 22.08 -24.05 -14.11
C ASP A 239 23.03 -24.79 -13.18
N PHE A 240 22.50 -25.81 -12.54
CA PHE A 240 23.24 -26.70 -11.67
C PHE A 240 24.41 -27.27 -12.49
N GLN A 241 25.61 -26.74 -12.28
CA GLN A 241 26.83 -27.40 -12.74
C GLN A 241 26.96 -28.64 -11.86
N GLY A 242 26.59 -29.79 -12.43
CA GLY A 242 26.74 -31.09 -11.79
C GLY A 242 28.16 -31.28 -11.26
N PHE A 243 28.28 -32.10 -10.22
CA PHE A 243 29.57 -32.50 -9.65
C PHE A 243 30.49 -33.02 -10.75
N VAL A 244 31.65 -32.38 -10.90
CA VAL A 244 32.82 -32.91 -11.62
C VAL A 244 33.62 -33.75 -10.63
#